data_AF-A0A139NU72-F1
#
_entry.id   AF-A0A139NU72-F1
#
_cell.length_a   1.000
_cell.length_b   1.000
_cell.length_c   1.000
_cell.angle_alpha   90.00
_cell.angle_beta   90.00
_cell.angle_gamma   90.00
#
_symmetry.space_group_name_H-M   'P 1'
#
loop_
_entity.id
_entity.type
_entity.pdbx_description
1 polymer ?
#
loop_
_entity_poly.entity_id
_entity_poly.type
_entity_poly.pdbx_seq_one_letter_code
_entity_poly.pdbx_strand_id
1 'polypeptide(L)'
;MKGLDKFIRTTQQKGRKARIAVNQELNRSSLRVERAAKLYAPWDTGWLSESIYSMQASALGYKVISPVYYSIYVELGTRKMNAQPFLEPAVREEEPKLMRNLNKMFRK
;
A
#
# COMPACT_ATOMS: atom_id res chain seq x y z
N MET A 1 1.46 -29.13 34.47
CA MET A 1 0.97 -27.94 33.73
C MET A 1 1.37 -27.91 32.23
N LYS A 2 1.54 -29.06 31.53
CA LYS A 2 1.97 -29.09 30.11
C LYS A 2 0.93 -28.55 29.09
N GLY A 3 -0.35 -28.55 29.46
CA GLY A 3 -1.45 -28.09 28.58
C GLY A 3 -1.51 -26.57 28.41
N LEU A 4 -1.25 -25.82 29.49
CA LEU A 4 -1.22 -24.35 29.46
C LEU A 4 -0.08 -23.84 28.59
N ASP A 5 1.12 -24.42 28.75
CA ASP A 5 2.29 -24.06 27.93
C ASP A 5 2.04 -24.31 26.43
N LYS A 6 1.38 -25.43 26.09
CA LYS A 6 0.99 -25.76 24.71
C LYS A 6 -0.02 -24.74 24.16
N PHE A 7 -0.99 -24.31 24.96
CA PHE A 7 -1.96 -23.30 24.58
C PHE A 7 -1.30 -21.93 24.35
N ILE A 8 -0.42 -21.50 25.26
CA ILE A 8 0.33 -20.23 25.13
C ILE A 8 1.16 -20.25 23.84
N ARG A 9 1.91 -21.33 23.60
CA ARG A 9 2.75 -21.47 22.40
C ARG A 9 1.94 -21.43 21.10
N THR A 10 0.82 -22.14 21.05
CA THR A 10 -0.04 -22.17 19.85
C THR A 10 -0.72 -20.82 19.61
N THR A 11 -1.14 -20.13 20.66
CA THR A 11 -1.73 -18.78 20.59
C THR A 11 -0.72 -17.75 20.08
N GLN A 12 0.50 -17.74 20.63
CA GLN A 12 1.58 -16.87 20.16
C GLN A 12 1.95 -17.14 18.69
N GLN A 13 2.03 -18.41 18.29
CA GLN A 13 2.32 -18.79 16.90
C GLN A 13 1.21 -18.33 15.94
N LYS A 14 -0.07 -18.47 16.31
CA LYS A 14 -1.19 -17.96 15.50
C LYS A 14 -1.11 -16.45 15.33
N GLY A 15 -0.83 -15.71 16.40
CA GLY A 15 -0.62 -14.26 16.34
C GLY A 15 0.52 -13.86 15.40
N ARG A 16 1.67 -14.56 15.48
CA ARG A 16 2.80 -14.32 14.58
C ARG A 16 2.46 -14.61 13.11
N LYS A 17 1.79 -15.73 12.83
CA LYS A 17 1.36 -16.09 11.46
C LYS A 17 0.39 -15.06 10.89
N ALA A 18 -0.58 -14.60 11.68
CA ALA A 18 -1.51 -13.55 11.28
C ALA A 18 -0.77 -12.25 10.92
N ARG A 19 0.18 -11.81 11.75
CA ARG A 19 1.00 -10.61 11.48
C ARG A 19 1.79 -10.73 10.17
N ILE A 20 2.39 -11.89 9.90
CA ILE A 20 3.12 -12.13 8.65
C ILE A 20 2.18 -12.08 7.45
N ALA A 21 1.01 -12.71 7.53
CA ALA A 21 0.02 -12.71 6.46
C ALA A 21 -0.50 -11.30 6.15
N VAL A 22 -0.80 -10.50 7.19
CA VAL A 22 -1.19 -9.10 7.03
C VAL A 22 -0.07 -8.30 6.37
N ASN A 23 1.18 -8.42 6.85
CA ASN A 23 2.29 -7.70 6.25
C ASN A 23 2.49 -8.04 4.76
N GLN A 24 2.34 -9.32 4.40
CA GLN A 24 2.40 -9.75 3.01
C GLN A 24 1.29 -9.13 2.16
N GLU A 25 0.08 -9.01 2.69
CA GLU A 25 -1.01 -8.35 1.96
C GLU A 25 -0.80 -6.85 1.83
N LEU A 26 -0.31 -6.18 2.87
CA LEU A 26 0.02 -4.76 2.83
C LEU A 26 1.10 -4.46 1.77
N ASN A 27 2.13 -5.31 1.66
CA ASN A 27 3.14 -5.21 0.61
C ASN A 27 2.52 -5.37 -0.79
N ARG A 28 1.65 -6.38 -0.97
CA ARG A 28 0.95 -6.58 -2.26
C ARG A 28 0.08 -5.38 -2.62
N SER A 29 -0.62 -4.83 -1.64
CA SER A 29 -1.46 -3.64 -1.81
C SER A 29 -0.61 -2.42 -2.18
N SER A 30 0.53 -2.18 -1.52
CA SER A 30 1.41 -1.07 -1.88
C SER A 30 1.97 -1.19 -3.30
N LEU A 31 2.31 -2.40 -3.75
CA LEU A 31 2.73 -2.66 -5.13
C LEU A 31 1.60 -2.44 -6.15
N ARG A 32 0.34 -2.73 -5.78
CA ARG A 32 -0.83 -2.43 -6.62
C ARG A 32 -1.05 -0.92 -6.73
N VAL A 33 -0.95 -0.18 -5.62
CA VAL A 33 -1.01 1.29 -5.63
C VAL A 33 0.11 1.88 -6.45
N GLU A 34 1.36 1.42 -6.27
CA GLU A 34 2.50 1.88 -7.07
C GLU A 34 2.24 1.68 -8.57
N ARG A 35 1.78 0.50 -8.98
CA ARG A 35 1.43 0.22 -10.38
C ARG A 35 0.33 1.14 -10.89
N ALA A 36 -0.74 1.33 -10.12
CA ALA A 36 -1.85 2.19 -10.53
C ALA A 36 -1.39 3.66 -10.64
N ALA A 37 -0.62 4.14 -9.67
CA ALA A 37 -0.05 5.49 -9.69
C ALA A 37 0.87 5.71 -10.90
N LYS A 38 1.66 4.71 -11.29
CA LYS A 38 2.46 4.71 -12.51
C LYS A 38 1.62 4.83 -13.78
N LEU A 39 0.48 4.14 -13.84
CA LEU A 39 -0.44 4.19 -14.99
C LEU A 39 -1.22 5.50 -15.07
N TYR A 40 -1.58 6.09 -13.92
CA TYR A 40 -2.32 7.34 -13.87
C TYR A 40 -1.44 8.58 -14.01
N ALA A 41 -0.14 8.46 -13.75
CA ALA A 41 0.79 9.55 -13.92
C ALA A 41 0.78 10.02 -15.39
N PRO A 42 0.67 11.34 -15.64
CA PRO A 42 0.67 11.86 -17.00
C PRO A 42 1.99 11.52 -17.71
N TRP A 43 1.85 11.12 -18.98
CA TRP A 43 2.96 10.67 -19.79
C TRP A 43 3.47 11.80 -20.68
N ASP A 44 4.57 12.41 -20.26
CA ASP A 44 5.37 13.31 -21.10
C ASP A 44 6.66 12.59 -21.53
N THR A 45 7.65 12.51 -20.64
CA THR A 45 8.90 11.77 -20.84
C THR A 45 8.92 10.39 -20.18
N GLY A 46 7.92 10.07 -19.36
CA GLY A 46 7.87 8.87 -18.52
C GLY A 46 8.58 9.01 -17.16
N TRP A 47 9.39 10.04 -16.95
CA TRP A 47 10.20 10.21 -15.73
C TRP A 47 9.36 10.24 -14.44
N LEU A 48 8.23 10.95 -14.44
CA LEU A 48 7.33 11.00 -13.29
C LEU A 48 6.82 9.61 -12.92
N SER A 49 6.32 8.86 -13.92
CA SER A 49 5.82 7.50 -13.72
C SER A 49 6.92 6.57 -13.20
N GLU A 50 8.06 6.51 -13.88
CA GLU A 50 9.15 5.61 -13.51
C GLU A 50 9.69 5.86 -12.10
N SER A 51 9.69 7.11 -11.65
CA SER A 51 10.19 7.51 -10.34
C SER A 51 9.32 7.07 -9.16
N ILE A 52 8.06 6.68 -9.37
CA ILE A 52 7.15 6.30 -8.29
C ILE A 52 7.57 4.95 -7.72
N TYR A 53 7.62 4.82 -6.39
CA TYR A 53 7.96 3.55 -5.73
C TYR A 53 7.20 3.37 -4.43
N SER A 54 7.04 2.11 -4.03
CA SER A 54 6.54 1.73 -2.71
C SER A 54 7.67 1.27 -1.80
N MET A 55 7.55 1.55 -0.51
CA MET A 55 8.52 1.11 0.49
C MET A 55 7.84 0.77 1.82
N GLN A 56 8.45 -0.15 2.57
CA GLN A 56 8.00 -0.46 3.92
C GLN A 56 8.40 0.68 4.87
N ALA A 57 7.42 1.27 5.55
CA ALA A 57 7.62 2.36 6.51
C ALA A 57 7.53 1.90 7.97
N SER A 58 6.86 0.77 8.23
CA SER A 58 6.80 0.13 9.54
C SER A 58 6.49 -1.37 9.41
N ALA A 59 6.48 -2.09 10.53
CA ALA A 59 6.23 -3.53 10.56
C ALA A 59 4.87 -3.95 9.92
N LEU A 60 3.89 -3.04 9.87
CA LEU A 60 2.58 -3.24 9.25
C LEU A 60 2.14 -1.98 8.49
N GLY A 61 3.08 -1.32 7.81
CA GLY A 61 2.79 -0.09 7.08
C GLY A 61 3.74 0.14 5.93
N TYR A 62 3.17 0.53 4.80
CA TYR A 62 3.87 0.84 3.57
C TYR A 62 3.52 2.26 3.12
N LYS A 63 4.43 2.89 2.37
CA LYS A 63 4.23 4.19 1.73
C LYS A 63 4.43 4.04 0.23
N VAL A 64 3.69 4.81 -0.54
CA VAL A 64 3.93 5.02 -1.98
C VAL A 64 4.36 6.46 -2.17
N ILE A 65 5.47 6.67 -2.86
CA ILE A 65 6.17 7.96 -2.94
C ILE A 65 6.37 8.31 -4.41
N SER A 66 6.05 9.55 -4.76
CA SER A 66 6.51 10.19 -6.00
C SER A 66 7.60 11.21 -5.63
N PRO A 67 8.89 10.89 -5.82
CA PRO A 67 9.99 11.69 -5.28
C PRO A 67 10.31 12.93 -6.11
N VAL A 68 9.76 13.03 -7.32
CA VAL A 68 10.06 14.12 -8.24
C VAL A 68 9.47 15.43 -7.70
N TYR A 69 10.25 16.50 -7.68
CA TYR A 69 9.87 17.78 -7.08
C TYR A 69 8.55 18.34 -7.61
N TYR A 70 8.29 18.19 -8.91
CA TYR A 70 7.08 18.70 -9.53
C TYR A 70 5.85 17.79 -9.36
N SER A 71 6.00 16.60 -8.77
CA SER A 71 4.91 15.63 -8.58
C SER A 71 3.71 16.24 -7.85
N ILE A 72 3.95 17.03 -6.81
CA ILE A 72 2.89 17.67 -6.02
C ILE A 72 2.09 18.69 -6.83
N TYR A 73 2.74 19.43 -7.72
CA TYR A 73 2.09 20.41 -8.60
C TYR A 73 1.28 19.72 -9.71
N VAL A 74 1.70 18.52 -10.12
CA VAL A 74 0.93 17.68 -11.05
C VAL A 74 -0.30 17.10 -10.33
N GLU A 75 -0.12 16.54 -9.14
CA GLU A 75 -1.20 15.92 -8.35
C GLU A 75 -2.30 16.92 -7.99
N LEU A 76 -1.92 18.10 -7.47
CA LEU A 76 -2.86 19.09 -6.92
C LEU A 76 -3.18 20.24 -7.87
N GLY A 77 -2.44 20.37 -8.97
CA GLY A 77 -2.54 21.51 -9.88
C GLY A 77 -1.87 22.77 -9.34
N THR A 78 -1.90 23.82 -10.15
CA THR A 78 -1.37 25.15 -9.83
C THR A 78 -2.33 26.22 -10.36
N ARG A 79 -2.05 27.50 -10.07
CA ARG A 79 -2.84 28.63 -10.61
C ARG A 79 -3.00 28.61 -12.15
N LYS A 80 -2.03 28.03 -12.88
CA LYS A 80 -2.00 28.05 -14.36
C LYS A 80 -2.21 26.66 -15.00
N MET A 81 -2.34 25.61 -14.20
CA MET A 81 -2.44 24.23 -14.69
C MET A 81 -3.40 23.44 -13.82
N ASN A 82 -4.39 22.79 -14.45
CA ASN A 82 -5.33 21.93 -13.73
C ASN A 82 -4.62 20.72 -13.11
N ALA A 83 -5.18 20.21 -12.02
CA ALA A 83 -4.71 19.00 -11.35
C ALA A 83 -4.83 17.78 -12.29
N GLN A 84 -3.80 16.94 -12.26
CA GLN A 84 -3.74 15.64 -12.93
C GLN A 84 -3.38 14.59 -11.87
N PRO A 85 -4.34 14.26 -10.99
CA PRO A 85 -4.08 13.39 -9.85
C PRO A 85 -3.78 11.96 -10.31
N PHE A 86 -2.79 11.35 -9.68
CA PHE A 86 -2.33 10.00 -9.98
C PHE A 86 -2.09 9.17 -8.72
N LEU A 87 -1.71 9.78 -7.59
CA LEU A 87 -1.53 9.08 -6.30
C LEU A 87 -2.86 8.88 -5.57
N GLU A 88 -3.64 9.94 -5.37
CA GLU A 88 -4.95 9.86 -4.71
C GLU A 88 -5.88 8.83 -5.38
N PRO A 89 -6.09 8.85 -6.71
CA PRO A 89 -6.94 7.87 -7.36
C PRO A 89 -6.41 6.44 -7.23
N ALA A 90 -5.08 6.24 -7.27
CA ALA A 90 -4.48 4.92 -7.09
C ALA A 90 -4.74 4.34 -5.69
N VAL A 91 -4.66 5.17 -4.65
CA VAL A 91 -4.98 4.76 -3.27
C VAL A 91 -6.47 4.47 -3.13
N ARG A 92 -7.33 5.36 -3.64
CA ARG A 92 -8.79 5.21 -3.56
C ARG A 92 -9.28 3.94 -4.26
N GLU A 93 -8.66 3.56 -5.38
CA GLU A 93 -9.01 2.33 -6.10
C GLU A 93 -8.61 1.07 -5.33
N GLU A 94 -7.50 1.10 -4.60
CA GLU A 94 -6.95 -0.04 -3.88
C GLU A 94 -7.60 -0.24 -2.50
N GLU A 95 -8.00 0.83 -1.82
CA GLU A 95 -8.59 0.80 -0.48
C GLU A 95 -9.69 -0.29 -0.30
N PRO A 96 -10.73 -0.38 -1.15
CA PRO A 96 -11.75 -1.43 -1.00
C PRO A 96 -11.22 -2.84 -1.28
N LYS A 97 -10.16 -2.99 -2.10
CA LYS A 97 -9.54 -4.30 -2.40
C LYS A 97 -8.73 -4.77 -1.19
N LEU A 98 -7.93 -3.89 -0.61
CA LEU A 98 -7.17 -4.17 0.61
C LEU A 98 -8.11 -4.58 1.75
N MET A 99 -9.13 -3.78 2.04
CA MET A 99 -10.07 -4.06 3.13
C MET A 99 -10.80 -5.39 2.93
N ARG A 100 -11.21 -5.70 1.69
CA ARG A 100 -11.81 -6.99 1.36
C ARG A 100 -10.86 -8.16 1.60
N ASN A 101 -9.58 -8.02 1.22
CA ASN A 101 -8.59 -9.08 1.41
C ASN A 101 -8.26 -9.29 2.89
N LEU A 102 -8.11 -8.21 3.66
CA LEU A 102 -7.91 -8.28 5.10
C LEU A 102 -9.10 -8.96 5.80
N ASN A 103 -10.33 -8.56 5.47
CA ASN A 103 -11.53 -9.18 6.03
C ASN A 103 -11.60 -10.69 5.74
N LYS A 104 -11.21 -11.11 4.53
CA LYS A 104 -11.16 -12.54 4.17
C LYS A 104 -10.14 -13.33 5.00
N MET A 105 -9.04 -12.72 5.47
CA MET A 105 -8.04 -13.39 6.28
C MET A 105 -8.53 -13.73 7.70
N PHE A 106 -9.48 -12.95 8.21
CA PHE A 106 -9.99 -13.09 9.58
C PHE A 106 -11.41 -13.62 9.66
N ARG A 107 -12.09 -13.79 8.53
CA ARG A 107 -13.43 -14.37 8.49
C ARG A 107 -13.33 -15.86 8.87
N LYS A 108 -14.06 -16.21 9.94
CA LYS A 108 -14.27 -17.60 10.38
C LYS A 108 -15.03 -18.40 9.33
#